data_AF-A0A963PUD1-F1
#
_entry.id   AF-A0A963PUD1-F1
#
_cell.length_a   1.000
_cell.length_b   1.000
_cell.length_c   1.000
_cell.angle_alpha   90.00
_cell.angle_beta   90.00
_cell.angle_gamma   90.00
#
_symmetry.space_group_name_H-M   'P 1'
#
loop_
_entity.id
_entity.type
_entity.pdbx_description
1 polymer ?
#
loop_
_entity_poly.entity_id
_entity_poly.type
_entity_poly.pdbx_seq_one_letter_code
_entity_poly.pdbx_strand_id
1 'polypeptide(L)'
;VLAGQQARVLRMLGGLQAEGEAPVLVHYSLSEDIRALKRVRDAMGDGRPMPMALREQRVWGVRERLFERVLPRLDATLLADLLLQAHRVDGIVKGLKQPDWPTDPWQALHRLAMGLCGACAAR
;
A
#
# COMPACT_ATOMS: atom_id res chain seq x y z
N VAL A 1 0.20 7.91 0.96
CA VAL A 1 0.22 7.14 -0.31
C VAL A 1 -1.11 7.19 -1.05
N LEU A 2 -2.23 6.79 -0.43
CA LEU A 2 -3.59 6.76 -1.03
C LEU A 2 -4.07 8.06 -1.70
N ALA A 3 -3.52 9.20 -1.28
CA ALA A 3 -3.79 10.49 -1.90
C ALA A 3 -3.21 10.64 -3.33
N GLY A 4 -2.28 9.78 -3.74
CA GLY A 4 -1.55 9.87 -5.02
C GLY A 4 -0.43 10.92 -5.04
N GLN A 5 -0.05 11.46 -3.88
CA GLN A 5 0.90 12.56 -3.76
C GLN A 5 2.35 12.05 -3.67
N GLN A 6 2.97 11.74 -4.81
CA GLN A 6 4.31 11.14 -4.88
C GLN A 6 5.39 11.96 -4.16
N ALA A 7 5.50 13.26 -4.43
CA ALA A 7 6.50 14.12 -3.79
C ALA A 7 6.36 14.16 -2.26
N ARG A 8 5.13 14.09 -1.75
CA ARG A 8 4.87 14.00 -0.31
C ARG A 8 5.30 12.66 0.26
N VAL A 9 5.03 11.56 -0.44
CA VAL A 9 5.45 10.20 -0.01
C VAL A 9 6.97 10.13 0.12
N LEU A 10 7.71 10.62 -0.87
CA LEU A 10 9.17 10.63 -0.83
C LEU A 10 9.72 11.44 0.35
N ARG A 11 9.18 12.64 0.59
CA ARG A 11 9.57 13.45 1.75
C ARG A 11 9.27 12.77 3.08
N MET A 12 8.08 12.17 3.22
CA MET A 12 7.69 11.48 4.46
C MET A 12 8.57 10.27 4.74
N LEU A 13 8.88 9.45 3.72
CA LEU A 13 9.79 8.32 3.90
C LEU A 13 11.20 8.76 4.28
N GLY A 14 11.73 9.80 3.63
CA GLY A 14 13.04 10.35 4.00
C GLY A 14 13.08 10.92 5.43
N GLY A 15 11.99 11.57 5.86
CA GLY A 15 11.85 12.05 7.24
C GLY A 15 11.84 10.90 8.25
N LEU A 16 10.99 9.89 8.05
CA LEU A 16 10.94 8.70 8.91
C LEU A 16 12.29 7.98 8.99
N GLN A 17 13.00 7.88 7.86
CA GLN A 17 14.35 7.31 7.85
C GLN A 17 15.35 8.14 8.65
N ALA A 18 15.34 9.47 8.49
CA ALA A 18 16.23 10.37 9.21
C ALA A 18 15.94 10.40 10.72
N GLU A 19 14.68 10.19 11.12
CA GLU A 19 14.24 10.07 12.50
C GLU A 19 14.60 8.71 13.13
N GLY A 20 15.10 7.76 12.34
CA GLY A 20 15.47 6.42 12.83
C GLY A 20 14.29 5.48 13.04
N GLU A 21 13.14 5.75 12.41
CA GLU A 21 11.96 4.89 12.47
C GLU A 21 12.29 3.47 11.99
N ALA A 22 11.70 2.45 12.63
CA ALA A 22 11.95 1.08 12.23
C ALA A 22 11.28 0.76 10.88
N PRO A 23 12.01 0.25 9.87
CA PRO A 23 11.45 -0.11 8.55
C PRO A 23 10.24 -1.04 8.62
N VAL A 24 10.21 -1.93 9.62
CA VAL A 24 9.11 -2.87 9.85
C VAL A 24 7.77 -2.18 10.17
N LEU A 25 7.80 -1.04 10.86
CA LEU A 25 6.58 -0.28 11.20
C LEU A 25 6.02 0.44 9.97
N VAL A 26 6.92 0.96 9.12
CA VAL A 26 6.55 1.56 7.83
C VAL A 26 5.98 0.49 6.88
N HIS A 27 6.64 -0.67 6.80
CA HIS A 27 6.18 -1.82 6.02
C HIS A 27 4.79 -2.28 6.47
N TYR A 28 4.59 -2.45 7.78
CA TYR A 28 3.31 -2.85 8.35
C TYR A 28 2.19 -1.91 7.89
N SER A 29 2.43 -0.60 8.01
CA SER A 29 1.46 0.44 7.65
C SER A 29 1.08 0.39 6.15
N LEU A 30 2.07 0.27 5.26
CA LEU A 30 1.84 0.14 3.81
C LEU A 30 1.10 -1.16 3.47
N SER A 31 1.48 -2.26 4.11
CA SER A 31 0.91 -3.58 3.86
C SER A 31 -0.55 -3.68 4.32
N GLU A 32 -0.91 -3.01 5.43
CA GLU A 32 -2.29 -2.93 5.89
C GLU A 32 -3.17 -2.16 4.90
N ASP A 33 -2.69 -1.05 4.34
CA ASP A 33 -3.41 -0.33 3.29
C ASP A 33 -3.61 -1.20 2.04
N ILE A 34 -2.57 -1.92 1.58
CA ILE A 34 -2.65 -2.81 0.41
C ILE A 34 -3.64 -3.96 0.66
N ARG A 35 -3.57 -4.62 1.82
CA ARG A 35 -4.49 -5.69 2.19
C ARG A 35 -5.93 -5.21 2.24
N ALA A 36 -6.18 -4.05 2.86
CA ALA A 36 -7.51 -3.49 2.93
C ALA A 36 -8.05 -3.18 1.52
N LEU A 37 -7.25 -2.55 0.65
CA LEU A 37 -7.65 -2.28 -0.74
C LEU A 37 -8.00 -3.58 -1.50
N LYS A 38 -7.14 -4.60 -1.40
CA LYS A 38 -7.37 -5.90 -2.05
C LYS A 38 -8.66 -6.55 -1.56
N ARG A 39 -8.88 -6.62 -0.24
CA ARG A 39 -10.09 -7.24 0.32
C ARG A 39 -11.37 -6.50 -0.06
N VAL A 40 -11.35 -5.17 -0.09
CA VAL A 40 -12.52 -4.40 -0.56
C VAL A 40 -12.75 -4.60 -2.06
N ARG A 41 -11.69 -4.64 -2.86
CA ARG A 41 -11.79 -4.94 -4.29
C ARG A 41 -12.38 -6.32 -4.55
N ASP A 42 -11.91 -7.34 -3.84
CA ASP A 42 -12.40 -8.71 -3.98
C ASP A 42 -13.89 -8.78 -3.62
N ALA A 43 -14.28 -8.22 -2.48
CA ALA A 43 -15.67 -8.17 -2.06
C ALA A 43 -16.57 -7.49 -3.10
N MET A 44 -16.10 -6.39 -3.70
CA MET A 44 -16.83 -5.72 -4.79
C MET A 44 -16.89 -6.57 -6.07
N GLY A 45 -15.87 -7.39 -6.35
CA GLY A 45 -15.90 -8.38 -7.43
C GLY A 45 -16.93 -9.48 -7.18
N ASP A 46 -17.13 -9.85 -5.91
CA ASP A 46 -18.16 -10.79 -5.46
C ASP A 46 -19.56 -10.15 -5.38
N GLY A 47 -19.76 -8.95 -5.93
CA GLY A 47 -21.04 -8.24 -5.97
C GLY A 47 -21.42 -7.52 -4.67
N ARG A 48 -20.53 -7.45 -3.68
CA ARG A 48 -20.81 -6.79 -2.40
C ARG A 48 -20.69 -5.26 -2.53
N PRO A 49 -21.62 -4.47 -1.98
CA PRO A 49 -21.53 -3.00 -2.03
C PRO A 49 -20.27 -2.46 -1.33
N MET A 50 -19.61 -1.47 -1.94
CA MET A 50 -18.37 -0.87 -1.41
C MET A 50 -18.48 -0.38 0.04
N PRO A 51 -19.53 0.34 0.47
CA PRO A 51 -19.62 0.83 1.86
C PRO A 51 -19.64 -0.31 2.89
N MET A 52 -20.27 -1.44 2.54
CA MET A 52 -20.33 -2.62 3.42
C MET A 52 -18.94 -3.26 3.54
N ALA A 53 -18.23 -3.42 2.41
CA ALA A 53 -16.89 -3.97 2.40
C ALA A 53 -15.87 -3.07 3.15
N LEU A 54 -15.99 -1.75 3.05
CA LEU A 54 -15.16 -0.79 3.80
C LEU A 54 -15.36 -0.92 5.31
N ARG A 55 -16.61 -1.03 5.76
CA ARG A 55 -16.97 -1.21 7.17
C ARG A 55 -16.38 -2.50 7.75
N GLU A 56 -16.44 -3.60 7.00
CA GLU A 56 -15.83 -4.88 7.42
C GLU A 56 -14.31 -4.82 7.54
N GLN A 57 -13.66 -4.06 6.66
CA GLN A 57 -12.23 -3.77 6.77
C GLN A 57 -11.90 -2.70 7.82
N ARG A 58 -12.90 -2.23 8.59
CA ARG A 58 -12.76 -1.17 9.61
C ARG A 58 -12.13 0.11 9.05
N VAL A 59 -12.47 0.44 7.81
CA VAL A 59 -12.01 1.66 7.13
C VAL A 59 -13.08 2.73 7.29
N TRP A 60 -12.75 3.84 7.96
CA TRP A 60 -13.66 4.95 8.22
C TRP A 60 -12.99 6.32 8.02
N GLY A 61 -13.81 7.36 7.90
CA GLY A 61 -13.37 8.76 7.96
C GLY A 61 -12.53 9.18 6.75
N VAL A 62 -11.34 9.76 6.99
CA VAL A 62 -10.49 10.23 5.88
C VAL A 62 -10.01 9.08 4.99
N ARG A 63 -9.72 7.91 5.58
CA ARG A 63 -9.30 6.73 4.80
C ARG A 63 -10.44 6.21 3.92
N GLU A 64 -11.68 6.20 4.43
CA GLU A 64 -12.87 5.79 3.69
C GLU A 64 -13.03 6.62 2.41
N ARG A 65 -13.01 7.95 2.51
CA ARG A 65 -13.09 8.85 1.34
C ARG A 65 -11.97 8.62 0.33
N LEU A 66 -10.76 8.34 0.80
CA LEU A 66 -9.62 8.03 -0.08
C LEU A 66 -9.80 6.69 -0.78
N PHE A 67 -10.30 5.67 -0.07
CA PHE A 67 -10.60 4.35 -0.61
C PHE A 67 -11.72 4.43 -1.66
N GLU A 68 -12.84 5.08 -1.35
CA GLU A 68 -13.96 5.28 -2.28
C GLU A 68 -13.50 5.93 -3.59
N ARG A 69 -12.57 6.88 -3.51
CA ARG A 69 -12.01 7.56 -4.68
C ARG A 69 -11.10 6.67 -5.53
N VAL A 70 -10.35 5.73 -4.95
CA VAL A 70 -9.36 4.94 -5.70
C VAL A 70 -9.88 3.57 -6.13
N LEU A 71 -10.70 2.91 -5.31
CA LEU A 71 -11.16 1.53 -5.54
C LEU A 71 -11.92 1.28 -6.85
N PRO A 72 -12.70 2.22 -7.42
CA PRO A 72 -13.34 2.02 -8.73
C PRO A 72 -12.34 1.93 -9.90
N ARG A 73 -11.12 2.44 -9.70
CA ARG A 73 -10.10 2.55 -10.76
C ARG A 73 -8.97 1.53 -10.58
N LEU A 74 -8.91 0.89 -9.41
CA LEU A 74 -7.91 -0.11 -9.09
C LEU A 74 -8.37 -1.48 -9.60
N ASP A 75 -7.51 -2.11 -10.38
CA ASP A 75 -7.71 -3.46 -10.86
C ASP A 75 -7.33 -4.53 -9.79
N ALA A 76 -8.01 -5.67 -9.84
CA ALA A 76 -7.77 -6.78 -8.90
C ALA A 76 -6.40 -7.43 -9.10
N THR A 77 -5.94 -7.55 -10.35
CA THR A 77 -4.61 -8.09 -10.66
C THR A 77 -3.51 -7.14 -10.19
N LEU A 78 -3.68 -5.83 -10.39
CA LEU A 78 -2.76 -4.82 -9.86
C LEU A 78 -2.64 -4.90 -8.32
N LEU A 79 -3.76 -5.04 -7.60
CA LEU A 79 -3.75 -5.16 -6.14
C LEU A 79 -3.15 -6.49 -5.67
N ALA A 80 -3.33 -7.57 -6.42
CA ALA A 80 -2.67 -8.84 -6.14
C ALA A 80 -1.14 -8.74 -6.31
N ASP A 81 -0.67 -8.05 -7.35
CA ASP A 81 0.76 -7.80 -7.55
C ASP A 81 1.33 -6.93 -6.42
N LEU A 82 0.67 -5.82 -6.06
CA LEU A 82 1.10 -4.99 -4.93
C LEU A 82 1.17 -5.78 -3.60
N LEU A 83 0.26 -6.73 -3.39
CA LEU A 83 0.28 -7.61 -2.22
C LEU A 83 1.49 -8.56 -2.25
N LEU A 84 1.82 -9.13 -3.40
CA LEU A 84 3.04 -9.93 -3.58
C LEU A 84 4.31 -9.10 -3.36
N GLN A 85 4.34 -7.86 -3.87
CA GLN A 85 5.44 -6.94 -3.62
C GLN A 85 5.58 -6.65 -2.12
N ALA A 86 4.48 -6.39 -1.40
CA ALA A 86 4.50 -6.21 0.05
C ALA A 86 5.04 -7.44 0.79
N HIS A 87 4.72 -8.66 0.34
CA HIS A 87 5.30 -9.89 0.88
C HIS A 87 6.82 -9.98 0.64
N ARG A 88 7.31 -9.60 -0.55
CA ARG A 88 8.75 -9.54 -0.82
C ARG A 88 9.46 -8.55 0.10
N VAL A 89 8.88 -7.36 0.31
CA VAL A 89 9.43 -6.35 1.23
C VAL A 89 9.45 -6.82 2.67
N ASP A 90 8.45 -7.58 3.12
CA ASP A 90 8.46 -8.21 4.45
C ASP A 90 9.71 -9.09 4.64
N GLY A 91 10.04 -9.90 3.64
CA GLY A 91 11.26 -10.69 3.63
C GLY A 91 12.52 -9.83 3.71
N ILE A 92 12.60 -8.76 2.91
CA ILE A 92 13.75 -7.84 2.88
C ILE A 92 13.94 -7.14 4.22
N VAL A 93 12.86 -6.64 4.83
CA VAL A 93 12.87 -6.05 6.17
C VAL A 93 13.36 -7.05 7.23
N LYS A 94 13.14 -8.35 7.02
CA LYS A 94 13.63 -9.45 7.86
C LYS A 94 15.04 -9.95 7.48
N GLY A 95 15.70 -9.29 6.52
CA GLY A 95 17.06 -9.64 6.07
C GLY A 95 17.14 -10.71 4.97
N LEU A 96 16.01 -11.12 4.39
CA LEU A 96 15.98 -12.05 3.27
C LEU A 96 16.26 -11.33 1.94
N LYS A 97 17.05 -11.95 1.06
CA LYS A 97 17.26 -11.44 -0.29
C LYS A 97 16.10 -11.86 -1.20
N GLN A 98 15.64 -10.94 -2.03
CA GLN A 98 14.60 -11.17 -3.03
C GLN A 98 15.17 -10.84 -4.42
N PRO A 99 15.06 -11.74 -5.42
CA PRO A 99 15.45 -11.42 -6.78
C PRO A 99 14.75 -10.16 -7.30
N ASP A 100 15.46 -9.36 -8.09
CA ASP A 100 14.97 -8.14 -8.74
C ASP A 100 14.45 -7.05 -7.79
N TRP A 101 14.75 -7.15 -6.49
CA TRP A 101 14.39 -6.18 -5.45
C TRP A 101 15.64 -5.61 -4.76
N PRO A 102 15.56 -4.35 -4.27
CA PRO A 102 16.62 -3.81 -3.43
C PRO A 102 16.86 -4.67 -2.19
N THR A 103 18.12 -4.79 -1.78
CA THR A 103 18.48 -5.47 -0.52
C THR A 103 18.34 -4.56 0.70
N ASP A 104 18.43 -3.24 0.49
CA ASP A 104 18.22 -2.25 1.55
C ASP A 104 16.70 -2.10 1.85
N PRO A 105 16.27 -2.23 3.13
CA PRO A 105 14.87 -2.13 3.50
C PRO A 105 14.21 -0.80 3.10
N TRP A 106 14.92 0.32 3.22
CA TRP A 106 14.38 1.64 2.88
C TRP A 106 14.18 1.79 1.38
N GLN A 107 15.14 1.36 0.55
CA GLN A 107 14.98 1.34 -0.89
C GLN A 107 13.81 0.43 -1.33
N ALA A 108 13.64 -0.73 -0.69
CA ALA A 108 12.50 -1.61 -0.95
C ALA A 108 11.17 -0.96 -0.55
N LEU A 109 11.09 -0.31 0.61
CA LEU A 109 9.94 0.47 1.05
C LEU A 109 9.60 1.61 0.09
N HIS A 110 10.62 2.34 -0.39
CA HIS A 110 10.45 3.39 -1.40
C HIS A 110 9.80 2.83 -2.66
N ARG A 111 10.29 1.71 -3.18
CA ARG A 111 9.71 1.06 -4.37
C ARG A 111 8.25 0.67 -4.16
N LEU A 112 7.94 0.02 -3.04
CA LEU A 112 6.57 -0.41 -2.71
C LEU A 112 5.62 0.80 -2.56
N ALA A 113 6.05 1.81 -1.80
CA ALA A 113 5.25 3.01 -1.56
C ALA A 113 4.99 3.79 -2.86
N MET A 114 5.98 3.87 -3.76
CA MET A 114 5.82 4.51 -5.07
C MET A 114 4.90 3.70 -5.99
N GLY A 115 4.98 2.38 -5.98
CA GLY A 115 4.05 1.50 -6.71
C GLY A 115 2.60 1.72 -6.26
N LEU A 116 2.36 1.68 -4.94
CA LEU A 116 1.04 1.95 -4.37
C LEU A 116 0.58 3.40 -4.64
N CYS A 117 1.49 4.38 -4.56
CA CYS A 117 1.16 5.78 -4.83
C CYS A 117 0.74 5.99 -6.28
N GLY A 118 1.48 5.39 -7.22
CA GLY A 118 1.19 5.44 -8.65
C GLY A 118 -0.15 4.81 -8.98
N ALA A 119 -0.49 3.67 -8.36
CA ALA A 119 -1.80 3.04 -8.49
C ALA A 119 -2.94 3.94 -8.00
N CYS A 120 -2.71 4.76 -6.97
CA CYS A 120 -3.70 5.68 -6.41
C CYS A 120 -3.74 7.08 -7.06
N ALA A 121 -2.77 7.41 -7.91
CA ALA A 121 -2.71 8.71 -8.57
C ALA A 121 -3.86 8.85 -9.59
N ALA A 122 -4.36 10.07 -9.77
CA ALA A 122 -5.27 10.35 -10.87
C ALA A 122 -4.47 10.27 -12.18
N ARG A 123 -4.96 9.48 -13.13
CA ARG A 123 -4.61 9.65 -14.55
C ARG A 123 -5.28 10.90 -15.08
#